data_AF-A0A978S8Z2-F1
#
_entry.id   AF-A0A978S8Z2-F1
#
_cell.length_a   1.000
_cell.length_b   1.000
_cell.length_c   1.000
_cell.angle_alpha   90.00
_cell.angle_beta   90.00
_cell.angle_gamma   90.00
#
_symmetry.space_group_name_H-M   'P 1'
#
loop_
_entity.id
_entity.type
_entity.pdbx_description
1 polymer ?
#
loop_
_entity_poly.entity_id
_entity_poly.type
_entity_poly.pdbx_seq_one_letter_code
_entity_poly.pdbx_strand_id
1 'polypeptide(L)'
;MPSQGVGGNGTASEFGDLTGMTRPEVDEFLKDLGANVKTTSGGYAEYIFADGSRVYIRSDGEVVRTPAPKYGPDGRRINKGWRLNRDGSILPTRDEFGNPIANAHNTEERVRD
;
A
#
# COMPACT_ATOMS: atom_id res chain seq x y z
N MET A 1 -3.36 0.23 17.37
CA MET A 1 -2.27 0.69 16.48
C MET A 1 -1.54 -0.51 15.91
N PRO A 2 -1.19 -0.52 14.61
CA PRO A 2 -0.47 -1.62 13.99
C PRO A 2 0.94 -1.76 14.55
N SER A 3 1.55 -2.94 14.35
CA SER A 3 2.97 -3.15 14.68
C SER A 3 3.88 -2.30 13.78
N GLN A 4 5.18 -2.29 14.05
CA GLN A 4 6.14 -1.74 13.09
C GLN A 4 6.22 -2.65 11.85
N GLY A 5 6.36 -2.04 10.67
CA GLY A 5 6.62 -2.73 9.42
C GLY A 5 8.11 -2.90 9.15
N VAL A 6 8.46 -3.55 8.04
CA VAL A 6 9.85 -3.78 7.62
C VAL A 6 10.58 -2.48 7.26
N GLY A 7 9.85 -1.48 6.77
CA GLY A 7 10.38 -0.17 6.39
C GLY A 7 11.23 -0.15 5.12
N GLY A 8 11.74 1.03 4.77
CA GLY A 8 12.70 1.23 3.67
C GLY A 8 12.12 1.17 2.25
N ASN A 9 10.80 1.03 2.12
CA ASN A 9 10.07 1.10 0.85
C ASN A 9 9.03 2.23 0.83
N GLY A 10 9.22 3.21 1.71
CA GLY A 10 8.36 4.37 1.92
C GLY A 10 7.44 4.23 3.12
N THR A 11 6.73 5.28 3.49
CA THR A 11 5.87 5.35 4.69
C THR A 11 4.88 4.19 4.75
N ALA A 12 4.30 3.76 3.62
CA ALA A 12 3.40 2.60 3.55
C ALA A 12 4.04 1.24 3.96
N SER A 13 5.37 1.18 4.11
CA SER A 13 6.13 0.01 4.59
C SER A 13 6.54 0.09 6.06
N GLU A 14 6.36 1.23 6.72
CA GLU A 14 6.85 1.47 8.08
C GLU A 14 5.92 0.93 9.17
N PHE A 15 4.70 0.52 8.81
CA PHE A 15 3.72 -0.07 9.72
C PHE A 15 3.29 -1.46 9.24
N GLY A 16 2.94 -2.30 10.20
CA GLY A 16 2.48 -3.67 10.00
C GLY A 16 0.99 -3.76 9.71
N ASP A 17 0.45 -4.96 9.87
CA ASP A 17 -0.89 -5.36 9.45
C ASP A 17 -2.01 -4.47 10.04
N LEU A 18 -2.91 -3.96 9.19
CA LEU A 18 -4.11 -3.22 9.59
C LEU A 18 -5.33 -4.14 9.74
N THR A 19 -5.16 -5.45 9.56
CA THR A 19 -6.26 -6.39 9.61
C THR A 19 -7.00 -6.33 10.94
N GLY A 20 -8.33 -6.22 10.87
CA GLY A 20 -9.20 -6.16 12.04
C GLY A 20 -9.37 -4.78 12.67
N MET A 21 -8.59 -3.77 12.25
CA MET A 21 -8.87 -2.37 12.57
C MET A 21 -10.11 -1.88 11.80
N THR A 22 -10.86 -0.94 12.38
CA THR A 22 -12.00 -0.31 11.73
C THR A 22 -11.56 0.75 10.72
N ARG A 23 -12.43 1.08 9.75
CA ARG A 23 -12.15 2.15 8.79
C ARG A 23 -11.81 3.49 9.45
N PRO A 24 -12.53 3.97 10.49
CA PRO A 24 -12.17 5.22 11.17
C PRO A 24 -10.80 5.16 11.85
N GLU A 25 -10.47 4.05 12.53
CA GLU A 25 -9.16 3.89 13.18
C GLU A 25 -8.01 3.92 12.17
N VAL A 26 -8.19 3.30 11.00
CA VAL A 26 -7.18 3.32 9.93
C VAL A 26 -7.10 4.68 9.27
N ASP A 27 -8.22 5.36 9.04
CA ASP A 27 -8.23 6.71 8.48
C ASP A 27 -7.48 7.71 9.38
N GLU A 28 -7.75 7.70 10.69
CA GLU A 28 -7.04 8.52 11.68
C GLU A 28 -5.55 8.18 11.69
N PHE A 29 -5.21 6.90 11.80
CA PHE A 29 -3.81 6.44 11.82
C PHE A 29 -3.03 6.87 10.57
N LEU A 30 -3.59 6.70 9.37
CA LEU A 30 -2.89 7.06 8.13
C LEU A 30 -2.75 8.58 7.97
N LYS A 31 -3.74 9.36 8.42
CA LYS A 31 -3.68 10.83 8.43
C LYS A 31 -2.65 11.36 9.42
N ASP A 32 -2.53 10.76 10.60
CA ASP A 32 -1.52 11.10 11.60
C ASP A 32 -0.09 10.85 11.09
N LEU A 33 0.08 9.86 10.20
CA LEU A 33 1.32 9.63 9.45
C LEU A 33 1.53 10.61 8.28
N GLY A 34 0.65 11.59 8.10
CA GLY A 34 0.76 12.62 7.08
C GLY A 34 0.22 12.22 5.71
N ALA A 35 -0.64 11.19 5.62
CA ALA A 35 -1.29 10.87 4.35
C ALA A 35 -2.34 11.91 3.95
N ASN A 36 -2.29 12.31 2.68
CA ASN A 36 -3.42 13.00 2.05
C ASN A 36 -4.41 11.95 1.55
N VAL A 37 -5.68 12.04 1.96
CA VAL A 37 -6.75 11.13 1.53
C VAL A 37 -7.59 11.73 0.43
N LYS A 38 -7.98 10.92 -0.54
CA LYS A 38 -9.04 11.24 -1.50
C LYS A 38 -9.84 10.00 -1.87
N THR A 39 -11.09 10.20 -2.24
CA THR A 39 -11.93 9.13 -2.81
C THR A 39 -11.69 9.05 -4.30
N THR A 40 -11.39 7.85 -4.79
CA THR A 40 -11.22 7.61 -6.23
C THR A 40 -12.56 7.48 -6.93
N SER A 41 -12.57 7.59 -8.27
CA SER A 41 -13.78 7.38 -9.08
C SER A 41 -14.39 5.98 -8.94
N GLY A 42 -13.62 4.99 -8.49
CA GLY A 42 -14.08 3.64 -8.19
C GLY A 42 -14.65 3.46 -6.79
N GLY A 43 -14.80 4.53 -6.00
CA GLY A 43 -15.39 4.50 -4.67
C GLY A 43 -14.48 3.98 -3.56
N TYR A 44 -13.19 3.75 -3.84
CA TYR A 44 -12.20 3.38 -2.82
C TYR A 44 -11.40 4.59 -2.34
N ALA A 45 -10.96 4.55 -1.09
CA ALA A 45 -10.11 5.58 -0.50
C ALA A 45 -8.65 5.37 -0.95
N GLU A 46 -7.99 6.45 -1.36
CA GLU A 46 -6.56 6.49 -1.68
C GLU A 46 -5.86 7.46 -0.72
N TYR A 47 -4.91 6.93 0.04
CA TYR A 47 -4.05 7.64 0.97
C TYR A 47 -2.66 7.77 0.36
N ILE A 48 -2.17 9.00 0.23
CA ILE A 48 -0.92 9.33 -0.46
C ILE A 48 0.03 10.01 0.52
N PHE A 49 1.20 9.43 0.73
CA PHE A 49 2.25 9.99 1.56
C PHE A 49 3.16 10.93 0.76
N ALA A 50 3.93 11.77 1.47
CA ALA A 50 4.84 12.74 0.86
C ALA A 50 5.92 12.10 -0.01
N ASP A 51 6.35 10.88 0.32
CA ASP A 51 7.32 10.09 -0.45
C ASP A 51 6.72 9.39 -1.69
N GLY A 52 5.41 9.53 -1.90
CA GLY A 52 4.67 8.94 -3.01
C GLY A 52 4.29 7.47 -2.84
N SER A 53 4.62 6.85 -1.70
CA SER A 53 4.04 5.57 -1.29
C SER A 53 2.54 5.76 -1.01
N ARG A 54 1.75 4.70 -1.16
CA ARG A 54 0.28 4.80 -1.08
C ARG A 54 -0.37 3.61 -0.39
N VAL A 55 -1.50 3.87 0.24
CA VAL A 55 -2.45 2.86 0.73
C VAL A 55 -3.79 3.09 0.05
N TYR A 56 -4.41 2.01 -0.40
CA TYR A 56 -5.76 2.00 -0.94
C TYR A 56 -6.62 1.14 -0.04
N ILE A 57 -7.80 1.63 0.34
CA ILE A 57 -8.79 0.84 1.07
C ILE A 57 -10.03 0.73 0.19
N ARG A 58 -10.29 -0.49 -0.28
CA ARG A 58 -11.42 -0.81 -1.15
C ARG A 58 -12.74 -0.80 -0.39
N SER A 59 -13.84 -0.80 -1.13
CA SER A 59 -15.19 -0.84 -0.56
C SER A 59 -15.48 -2.13 0.20
N ASP A 60 -14.80 -3.23 -0.12
CA ASP A 60 -14.89 -4.53 0.58
C ASP A 60 -13.91 -4.65 1.76
N GLY A 61 -13.19 -3.57 2.09
CA GLY A 61 -12.22 -3.51 3.19
C GLY A 61 -10.82 -4.02 2.83
N GLU A 62 -10.59 -4.52 1.61
CA GLU A 62 -9.24 -4.93 1.18
C GLU A 62 -8.28 -3.73 1.18
N VAL A 63 -7.11 -3.93 1.77
CA VAL A 63 -6.03 -2.94 1.85
C VAL A 63 -4.96 -3.27 0.83
N VAL A 64 -4.70 -2.35 -0.10
CA VAL A 64 -3.60 -2.47 -1.05
C VAL A 64 -2.56 -1.41 -0.76
N ARG A 65 -1.30 -1.83 -0.62
CA ARG A 65 -0.18 -0.93 -0.35
C ARG A 65 0.78 -0.90 -1.54
N THR A 66 1.35 0.28 -1.83
CA THR A 66 2.36 0.44 -2.87
C THR A 66 3.59 1.16 -2.35
N PRO A 67 4.81 0.71 -2.71
CA PRO A 67 6.04 1.35 -2.28
C PRO A 67 6.20 2.74 -2.90
N ALA A 68 7.03 3.55 -2.26
CA ALA A 68 7.54 4.79 -2.83
C ALA A 68 8.17 4.52 -4.22
N PRO A 69 7.94 5.37 -5.23
CA PRO A 69 8.53 5.19 -6.55
C PRO A 69 10.06 5.15 -6.49
N LYS A 70 10.67 4.15 -7.14
CA LYS A 70 12.12 4.06 -7.35
C LYS A 70 12.41 4.23 -8.83
N TYR A 71 13.40 5.05 -9.17
CA TYR A 71 13.78 5.39 -10.55
C TYR A 71 15.18 4.87 -10.86
N GLY A 72 15.36 4.30 -12.05
CA GLY A 72 16.65 3.86 -12.55
C GLY A 72 17.49 5.02 -13.09
N PRO A 73 18.74 4.75 -13.51
CA PRO A 73 19.62 5.77 -14.09
C PRO A 73 19.07 6.45 -15.35
N ASP A 74 18.18 5.77 -16.07
CA ASP A 74 17.49 6.27 -17.26
C ASP A 74 16.24 7.10 -16.93
N GLY A 75 15.97 7.36 -15.64
CA GLY A 75 14.80 8.09 -15.16
C GLY A 75 13.50 7.29 -15.22
N ARG A 76 13.52 6.02 -15.62
CA ARG A 76 12.32 5.18 -15.66
C ARG A 76 12.02 4.60 -14.27
N ARG A 77 10.74 4.52 -13.92
CA ARG A 77 10.32 3.88 -12.66
C ARG A 77 10.55 2.37 -12.75
N ILE A 78 11.44 1.84 -11.91
CA ILE A 78 11.85 0.43 -11.92
C ILE A 78 10.95 -0.46 -11.07
N ASN A 79 10.25 0.09 -10.07
CA ASN A 79 9.33 -0.66 -9.20
C ASN A 79 7.87 -0.47 -9.61
N LYS A 80 7.60 -0.22 -10.89
CA LYS A 80 6.24 -0.03 -11.38
C LYS A 80 5.45 -1.34 -11.20
N GLY A 81 4.29 -1.24 -10.55
CA GLY A 81 3.42 -2.39 -10.29
C GLY A 81 3.77 -3.17 -9.03
N TRP A 82 4.88 -2.88 -8.34
CA TRP A 82 5.17 -3.51 -7.06
C TRP A 82 4.13 -3.12 -6.00
N ARG A 83 3.87 -4.05 -5.09
CA ARG A 83 3.00 -3.87 -3.92
C ARG A 83 3.81 -4.11 -2.66
N LEU A 84 3.19 -3.82 -1.52
CA LEU A 84 3.69 -4.24 -0.22
C LEU A 84 2.73 -5.28 0.37
N ASN A 85 3.26 -6.31 1.02
CA ASN A 85 2.46 -7.16 1.89
C ASN A 85 2.11 -6.42 3.19
N ARG A 86 1.31 -7.06 4.05
CA ARG A 86 0.87 -6.52 5.35
C ARG A 86 2.02 -6.10 6.28
N ASP A 87 3.20 -6.70 6.12
CA ASP A 87 4.39 -6.41 6.92
C ASP A 87 5.26 -5.28 6.31
N GLY A 88 4.87 -4.75 5.15
CA GLY A 88 5.64 -3.72 4.44
C GLY A 88 6.75 -4.25 3.54
N SER A 89 6.85 -5.55 3.31
CA SER A 89 7.80 -6.17 2.38
C SER A 89 7.33 -6.07 0.93
N ILE A 90 8.28 -5.96 -0.01
CA ILE A 90 7.98 -5.91 -1.45
C ILE A 90 7.30 -7.21 -1.91
N LEU A 91 6.19 -7.05 -2.63
CA LEU A 91 5.55 -8.07 -3.45
C LEU A 91 5.64 -7.66 -4.93
N PRO A 92 6.45 -8.34 -5.75
CA PRO A 92 6.39 -8.15 -7.20
C PRO A 92 5.05 -8.69 -7.73
N THR A 93 4.42 -7.95 -8.63
CA THR A 93 3.15 -8.38 -9.28
C THR A 93 3.36 -8.97 -10.67
N ARG A 94 4.60 -8.98 -11.16
CA ARG A 94 4.98 -9.53 -12.45
C ARG A 94 6.21 -10.40 -12.32
N ASP A 95 6.27 -11.47 -13.11
CA ASP A 95 7.44 -12.33 -13.24
C ASP A 95 8.55 -11.66 -14.08
N GLU A 96 9.66 -12.37 -14.27
CA GLU A 96 10.80 -11.90 -15.07
C GLU A 96 10.47 -11.66 -16.56
N PHE A 97 9.39 -12.25 -17.06
CA PHE A 97 8.89 -12.09 -18.42
C PHE A 97 7.81 -11.00 -18.52
N GLY A 98 7.45 -10.37 -17.40
CA GLY A 98 6.43 -9.35 -17.32
C GLY A 98 5.00 -9.88 -17.24
N ASN A 99 4.78 -11.19 -17.08
CA ASN A 99 3.44 -11.75 -16.89
C ASN A 99 2.93 -11.47 -15.48
N PRO A 100 1.62 -11.20 -15.28
CA PRO A 100 1.05 -11.05 -13.95
C PRO A 100 1.25 -12.31 -13.10
N ILE A 101 1.74 -12.15 -11.88
CA ILE A 101 1.82 -13.23 -10.90
C ILE A 101 0.44 -13.42 -10.28
N ALA A 102 -0.06 -14.66 -10.31
CA ALA A 102 -1.36 -15.00 -9.72
C ALA A 102 -1.40 -14.60 -8.24
N ASN A 103 -2.51 -13.98 -7.81
CA ASN A 103 -2.74 -13.53 -6.44
C ASN A 103 -1.78 -12.47 -5.88
N ALA A 104 -0.78 -11.99 -6.62
CA ALA A 104 0.14 -10.95 -6.15
C ALA A 104 -0.53 -9.57 -5.93
N HIS A 105 -1.79 -9.44 -6.36
CA HIS A 105 -2.62 -8.27 -6.09
C HIS A 105 -3.34 -8.36 -4.74
N ASN A 106 -3.53 -9.55 -4.18
CA ASN A 106 -4.23 -9.73 -2.90
C ASN A 106 -3.18 -9.78 -1.79
N THR A 107 -3.23 -8.82 -0.87
CA THR A 107 -2.36 -8.74 0.31
C THR A 107 -2.92 -9.53 1.50
N GLU A 108 -4.13 -10.08 1.36
CA GLU A 108 -4.96 -10.69 2.41
C GLU A 108 -5.31 -9.75 3.57
N GLU A 109 -4.89 -8.49 3.48
CA GLU A 109 -5.07 -7.48 4.51
C GLU A 109 -6.47 -6.85 4.39
N ARG A 110 -7.24 -6.86 5.49
CA ARG A 110 -8.63 -6.40 5.49
C ARG A 110 -9.01 -5.61 6.74
N VAL A 111 -9.51 -4.38 6.52
CA VAL A 111 -10.14 -3.57 7.57
C VAL A 111 -11.59 -4.00 7.79
N ARG A 112 -12.12 -3.68 8.97
CA ARG A 112 -13.54 -3.81 9.32
C ARG A 112 -14.27 -2.51 9.02
N ASP A 113 -15.54 -2.63 8.69
CA ASP A 113 -16.44 -1.46 8.59
C ASP A 113 -16.69 -0.84 9.97
#